data_AF-A0A359D9P6-F1
#
_entry.id   AF-A0A359D9P6-F1
#
_cell.length_a   1.000
_cell.length_b   1.000
_cell.length_c   1.000
_cell.angle_alpha   90.00
_cell.angle_beta   90.00
_cell.angle_gamma   90.00
#
_symmetry.space_group_name_H-M   'P 1'
#
loop_
_entity.id
_entity.type
_entity.pdbx_description
1 polymer ?
#
loop_
_entity_poly.entity_id
_entity_poly.type
_entity_poly.pdbx_seq_one_letter_code
_entity_poly.pdbx_strand_id
1 'polypeptide(L)'
;RPRAAAPAKPKATEPLFRVIGAELRAGEQFLSILPASSDALAQVRLLRPGETEAGWHLEAIEQNTAVFRHGDDSRRLPIPAR
;
A
#
# COMPACT_ATOMS: atom_id res chain seq x y z
N ARG A 1 40.47 -15.94 4.13
CA ARG A 1 39.85 -14.60 4.08
C ARG A 1 38.38 -14.76 4.48
N PRO A 2 37.89 -14.20 5.59
CA PRO A 2 36.48 -14.31 5.92
C PRO A 2 35.68 -13.43 4.95
N ARG A 3 34.66 -14.01 4.33
CA ARG A 3 33.74 -13.30 3.45
C ARG A 3 32.84 -12.44 4.33
N ALA A 4 32.96 -11.13 4.22
CA ALA A 4 32.05 -10.20 4.90
C ALA A 4 30.62 -10.54 4.49
N ALA A 5 29.79 -10.89 5.48
CA ALA A 5 28.36 -11.09 5.27
C ALA A 5 27.76 -9.73 4.89
N ALA A 6 27.10 -9.68 3.73
CA ALA A 6 26.34 -8.50 3.33
C ALA A 6 25.27 -8.20 4.40
N PRO A 7 24.99 -6.92 4.69
CA PRO A 7 23.97 -6.57 5.67
C PRO A 7 22.64 -7.20 5.27
N ALA A 8 22.01 -7.91 6.21
CA ALA A 8 20.68 -8.46 6.02
C ALA A 8 19.74 -7.29 5.73
N LYS A 9 19.09 -7.29 4.56
CA LYS A 9 18.07 -6.30 4.23
C LYS A 9 17.02 -6.28 5.35
N PRO A 10 16.58 -5.10 5.84
CA PRO A 10 15.50 -5.01 6.80
C PRO A 10 14.31 -5.82 6.31
N LYS A 11 13.68 -6.56 7.22
CA LYS A 11 12.50 -7.36 6.90
C LYS A 11 11.38 -6.38 6.54
N ALA A 12 10.97 -6.37 5.26
CA ALA A 12 9.99 -5.40 4.76
C ALA A 12 8.71 -5.47 5.60
N THR A 13 8.38 -4.40 6.31
CA THR A 13 7.14 -4.27 7.08
C THR A 13 5.96 -4.57 6.15
N GLU A 14 4.99 -5.36 6.60
CA GLU A 14 3.77 -5.65 5.84
C GLU A 14 2.63 -4.71 6.24
N PRO A 15 1.83 -4.22 5.27
CA PRO A 15 0.67 -3.41 5.57
C PRO A 15 -0.41 -4.22 6.31
N LEU A 16 -0.99 -3.64 7.35
CA LEU A 16 -2.12 -4.22 8.10
C LEU A 16 -3.47 -3.99 7.39
N PHE A 17 -3.43 -3.72 6.09
CA PHE A 17 -4.56 -3.56 5.20
C PHE A 17 -4.27 -4.24 3.87
N ARG A 18 -5.34 -4.50 3.10
CA ARG A 18 -5.28 -5.04 1.74
C ARG A 18 -5.89 -4.01 0.79
N VAL A 19 -5.33 -3.92 -0.40
CA VAL A 19 -5.91 -3.15 -1.50
C VAL A 19 -7.02 -3.97 -2.13
N ILE A 20 -8.21 -3.40 -2.24
CA ILE A 20 -9.39 -4.07 -2.80
C ILE A 20 -9.87 -3.45 -4.12
N GLY A 21 -9.35 -2.27 -4.49
CA GLY A 21 -9.64 -1.65 -5.78
C GLY A 21 -9.17 -0.21 -5.86
N ALA A 22 -9.40 0.39 -7.02
CA ALA A 22 -9.25 1.83 -7.23
C ALA A 22 -10.53 2.41 -7.85
N GLU A 23 -10.75 3.69 -7.58
CA GLU A 23 -11.94 4.43 -7.96
C GLU A 23 -11.56 5.81 -8.48
N LEU A 24 -12.25 6.28 -9.53
CA LEU A 24 -12.14 7.65 -10.01
C LEU A 24 -13.41 8.41 -9.60
N ARG A 25 -13.25 9.50 -8.86
CA ARG A 25 -14.36 10.33 -8.36
C ARG A 25 -14.10 11.77 -8.78
N ALA A 26 -14.96 12.31 -9.64
CA ALA A 26 -14.85 13.68 -10.15
C ALA A 26 -13.45 14.04 -10.71
N GLY A 27 -12.76 13.07 -11.33
CA GLY A 27 -11.41 13.25 -11.87
C GLY A 27 -10.27 12.99 -10.88
N GLU A 28 -10.57 12.72 -9.61
CA GLU A 28 -9.59 12.39 -8.58
C GLU A 28 -9.56 10.87 -8.33
N GLN A 29 -8.35 10.31 -8.21
CA GLN A 29 -8.15 8.88 -8.03
C GLN A 29 -8.04 8.53 -6.56
N PHE A 30 -8.82 7.53 -6.15
CA PHE A 30 -8.86 6.99 -4.80
C PHE A 30 -8.51 5.51 -4.83
N LEU A 31 -7.82 5.08 -3.79
CA LEU A 31 -7.50 3.69 -3.54
C LEU A 31 -8.41 3.17 -2.44
N SER A 32 -9.12 2.08 -2.72
CA SER A 32 -9.98 1.41 -1.76
C SER A 32 -9.17 0.35 -1.02
N ILE A 33 -9.10 0.49 0.30
CA ILE A 33 -8.39 -0.43 1.19
C ILE A 33 -9.32 -0.98 2.27
N LEU A 34 -8.97 -2.15 2.79
CA LEU A 34 -9.69 -2.82 3.86
C LEU A 34 -8.70 -3.37 4.89
N PRO A 35 -9.00 -3.31 6.21
CA PRO A 35 -8.14 -3.94 7.21
C PRO A 35 -7.86 -5.41 6.87
N ALA A 36 -6.62 -5.87 7.06
CA ALA A 36 -6.23 -7.22 6.68
C ALA A 36 -7.00 -8.31 7.46
N SER A 37 -7.49 -7.96 8.66
CA SER A 37 -8.28 -8.83 9.54
C SER A 37 -9.79 -8.76 9.30
N SER A 38 -10.27 -8.02 8.30
CA SER A 38 -11.69 -7.78 8.06
C SER A 38 -12.05 -7.96 6.59
N ASP A 39 -13.30 -8.39 6.36
CA ASP A 39 -13.95 -8.46 5.05
C ASP A 39 -15.21 -7.57 5.01
N ALA A 40 -15.46 -6.79 6.07
CA ALA A 40 -16.67 -5.97 6.19
C ALA A 40 -16.59 -4.70 5.35
N LEU A 41 -17.49 -4.56 4.37
CA LEU A 41 -17.54 -3.38 3.48
C LEU A 41 -17.66 -2.04 4.22
N ALA A 42 -18.29 -2.03 5.39
CA ALA A 42 -18.39 -0.83 6.23
C ALA A 42 -17.03 -0.31 6.75
N GLN A 43 -15.98 -1.13 6.69
CA GLN A 43 -14.62 -0.77 7.09
C GLN A 43 -13.73 -0.38 5.90
N VAL A 44 -14.27 -0.34 4.68
CA VAL A 44 -13.54 0.14 3.52
C VAL A 44 -13.19 1.60 3.71
N ARG A 45 -11.92 1.94 3.50
CA ARG A 45 -11.43 3.31 3.51
C ARG A 45 -10.89 3.68 2.15
N LEU A 46 -11.05 4.94 1.80
CA LEU A 46 -10.52 5.51 0.58
C LEU A 46 -9.30 6.35 0.93
N LEU A 47 -8.20 6.12 0.21
CA LEU A 47 -6.98 6.90 0.33
C LEU A 47 -6.66 7.60 -0.98
N ARG A 48 -6.09 8.79 -0.88
CA ARG A 48 -5.51 9.54 -1.99
C ARG A 48 -3.99 9.55 -1.93
N PRO A 49 -3.31 9.77 -3.07
CA PRO A 49 -1.90 10.13 -3.05
C PRO A 49 -1.64 11.28 -2.06
N GLY A 50 -0.73 11.08 -1.12
CA GLY A 50 -0.46 11.99 0.00
C GLY A 50 -1.02 11.55 1.35
N GLU A 51 -2.00 10.63 1.38
CA GLU A 51 -2.61 10.16 2.62
C GLU A 51 -1.88 8.95 3.20
N THR A 52 -2.01 8.77 4.52
CA THR A 52 -1.31 7.71 5.27
C THR A 52 -2.29 6.80 6.00
N GLU A 53 -2.02 5.49 5.96
CA GLU A 53 -2.74 4.48 6.73
C GLU A 53 -1.78 3.55 7.45
N ALA A 54 -1.92 3.40 8.77
CA ALA A 54 -1.08 2.50 9.58
C ALA A 54 0.44 2.68 9.32
N GLY A 55 0.89 3.91 9.12
CA GLY A 55 2.29 4.26 8.80
C GLY A 55 2.66 4.14 7.32
N TRP A 56 1.76 3.68 6.46
CA TRP A 56 1.96 3.58 5.01
C TRP A 56 1.42 4.81 4.29
N HIS A 57 2.31 5.61 3.73
CA HIS A 57 1.97 6.76 2.92
C HIS A 57 1.72 6.33 1.47
N LEU A 58 0.54 6.61 0.93
CA LEU A 58 0.23 6.38 -0.47
C LEU A 58 0.92 7.44 -1.34
N GLU A 59 1.94 7.05 -2.10
CA GLU A 59 2.68 7.96 -2.98
C GLU A 59 1.96 8.20 -4.30
N ALA A 60 1.49 7.13 -4.92
CA ALA A 60 0.90 7.16 -6.24
C ALA A 60 -0.07 6.00 -6.45
N ILE A 61 -1.08 6.23 -7.27
CA ILE A 61 -1.96 5.20 -7.80
C ILE A 61 -1.69 5.13 -9.30
N GLU A 62 -1.01 4.07 -9.72
CA GLU A 62 -0.77 3.76 -11.14
C GLU A 62 -1.92 2.89 -11.67
N GLN A 63 -1.90 2.55 -12.97
CA GLN A 63 -3.00 1.84 -13.66
C GLN A 63 -3.46 0.56 -12.94
N ASN A 64 -2.54 -0.27 -12.47
CA ASN A 64 -2.85 -1.54 -11.79
C ASN A 64 -2.02 -1.73 -10.50
N THR A 65 -1.44 -0.66 -9.97
CA THR A 65 -0.51 -0.75 -8.84
C THR A 65 -0.61 0.49 -7.97
N ALA A 66 -0.71 0.29 -6.66
CA ALA A 66 -0.57 1.34 -5.66
C ALA A 66 0.85 1.33 -5.11
N VAL A 67 1.46 2.50 -5.03
CA VAL A 67 2.82 2.68 -4.50
C VAL A 67 2.73 3.27 -3.11
N PHE A 68 3.22 2.55 -2.11
CA PHE A 68 3.25 2.99 -0.73
C PHE A 68 4.68 3.14 -0.22
N ARG A 69 4.86 4.07 0.72
CA ARG A 69 6.09 4.25 1.50
C ARG A 69 5.85 3.94 2.96
N HIS A 70 6.80 3.30 3.62
CA HIS A 70 6.83 3.15 5.06
C HIS A 70 8.27 3.39 5.57
N GLY A 71 8.53 4.59 6.10
CA GLY A 71 9.90 5.03 6.38
C GLY A 71 10.70 5.14 5.07
N ASP A 72 11.83 4.44 5.00
CA ASP A 72 12.69 4.38 3.82
C ASP A 72 12.29 3.27 2.83
N ASP A 73 11.36 2.40 3.22
CA ASP A 73 10.90 1.29 2.38
C ASP A 73 9.78 1.72 1.44
N SER A 74 9.90 1.36 0.16
CA SER A 74 8.82 1.50 -0.82
C SER A 74 8.25 0.13 -1.18
N ARG A 75 6.92 0.04 -1.28
CA ARG A 75 6.19 -1.19 -1.58
C ARG A 75 5.13 -0.93 -2.64
N ARG A 76 5.10 -1.81 -3.63
CA ARG A 76 4.14 -1.79 -4.73
C ARG A 76 3.10 -2.88 -4.48
N LEU A 77 1.84 -2.51 -4.32
CA LEU A 77 0.72 -3.43 -4.10
C LEU A 77 -0.13 -3.49 -5.37
N PRO A 78 -0.47 -4.69 -5.88
CA PRO A 78 -1.35 -4.81 -7.03
C PRO A 78 -2.74 -4.28 -6.67
N ILE A 79 -3.35 -3.57 -7.61
CA ILE A 79 -4.76 -3.18 -7.53
C ILE A 79 -5.55 -4.28 -8.23
N PRO A 80 -6.43 -5.02 -7.52
CA PRO A 80 -7.26 -6.03 -8.14
C PRO A 80 -8.05 -5.44 -9.30
N ALA A 81 -8.10 -6.15 -10.42
CA ALA A 81 -9.06 -5.86 -11.46
C ALA A 81 -10.47 -6.10 -10.89
N ARG A 82 -11.40 -5.21 -11.24
CA ARG A 82 -12.79 -5.28 -10.81
C ARG A 82 -13.52 -6.42 -11.52
#